data_AF-A0A6A5H5J2-F1
#
_entry.id   AF-A0A6A5H5J2-F1
#
_cell.length_a   1.000
_cell.length_b   1.000
_cell.length_c   1.000
_cell.angle_alpha   90.00
_cell.angle_beta   90.00
_cell.angle_gamma   90.00
#
_symmetry.space_group_name_H-M   'P 1'
#
loop_
_entity.id
_entity.type
_entity.pdbx_description
1 polymer ?
#
loop_
_entity_poly.entity_id
_entity_poly.type
_entity_poly.pdbx_seq_one_letter_code
_entity_poly.pdbx_strand_id
1 'polypeptide(L)'
;MSSEEEEQRRRAVLRERYLIFLQKAINKPATVDMCEKTTATATIKSFQLSSEHVIVKNLSTPVGVLDKAVIRSSDIVKISFRNS
;
A
#
# COMPACT_ATOMS: atom_id res chain seq x y z
N MET A 1 31.07 -15.31 -6.55
CA MET A 1 29.83 -14.59 -6.93
C MET A 1 30.22 -13.16 -7.24
N SER A 2 29.78 -12.62 -8.38
CA SER A 2 30.09 -11.24 -8.75
C SER A 2 29.31 -10.26 -7.85
N SER A 3 29.75 -9.01 -7.76
CA SER A 3 29.03 -7.95 -7.02
C SER A 3 27.62 -7.72 -7.57
N GLU A 4 27.41 -7.96 -8.86
CA GLU A 4 26.11 -7.83 -9.54
C GLU A 4 25.14 -8.97 -9.16
N GLU A 5 25.62 -10.20 -9.08
CA GLU A 5 24.83 -11.37 -8.64
C GLU A 5 24.35 -11.20 -7.19
N GLU A 6 25.23 -10.69 -6.32
CA GLU A 6 24.94 -10.39 -4.92
C GLU A 6 23.83 -9.32 -4.80
N GLU A 7 23.92 -8.26 -5.61
CA GLU A 7 22.92 -7.17 -5.64
C GLU A 7 21.56 -7.66 -6.16
N GLN A 8 21.54 -8.45 -7.24
CA GLN A 8 20.31 -9.04 -7.75
C GLN A 8 19.64 -9.94 -6.70
N ARG A 9 20.42 -10.75 -5.98
CA ARG A 9 19.91 -11.59 -4.90
C ARG A 9 19.30 -10.76 -3.76
N ARG A 10 19.96 -9.67 -3.35
CA ARG A 10 19.42 -8.76 -2.33
C ARG A 10 18.11 -8.11 -2.77
N ARG A 11 18.04 -7.64 -4.01
CA ARG A 11 16.81 -7.07 -4.59
C ARG A 11 15.67 -8.09 -4.62
N ALA A 12 15.96 -9.33 -5.02
CA ALA A 12 14.95 -10.40 -5.04
C ALA A 12 14.38 -10.67 -3.65
N VAL A 13 15.23 -10.79 -2.63
CA VAL A 13 14.82 -11.01 -1.23
C VAL A 13 13.97 -9.84 -0.70
N LEU A 14 14.36 -8.60 -0.98
CA LEU A 14 13.58 -7.42 -0.57
C LEU A 14 12.22 -7.37 -1.28
N ARG A 15 12.20 -7.69 -2.58
CA ARG A 15 10.97 -7.72 -3.37
C ARG A 15 10.01 -8.79 -2.87
N GLU A 16 10.50 -9.99 -2.57
CA GLU A 16 9.70 -11.07 -2.00
C GLU A 16 9.05 -10.64 -0.68
N ARG A 17 9.85 -10.11 0.26
CA ARG A 17 9.34 -9.62 1.55
C ARG A 17 8.30 -8.52 1.40
N TYR A 18 8.53 -7.61 0.45
CA TYR A 18 7.58 -6.54 0.14
C TYR A 18 6.26 -7.09 -0.39
N LEU A 19 6.29 -8.05 -1.32
CA LEU A 19 5.08 -8.68 -1.85
C LEU A 19 4.30 -9.45 -0.77
N ILE A 20 5.00 -10.18 0.10
CA ILE A 20 4.40 -10.85 1.25
C ILE A 20 3.74 -9.83 2.18
N PHE A 21 4.39 -8.70 2.44
CA PHE A 21 3.82 -7.61 3.24
C PHE A 21 2.54 -7.04 2.62
N LEU A 22 2.53 -6.78 1.31
CA LEU A 22 1.34 -6.31 0.61
C LEU A 22 0.19 -7.31 0.70
N GLN A 23 0.47 -8.61 0.57
CA GLN A 23 -0.55 -9.65 0.74
C GLN A 23 -1.14 -9.64 2.15
N LYS A 24 -0.32 -9.46 3.18
CA LYS A 24 -0.78 -9.36 4.58
C LYS A 24 -1.65 -8.13 4.85
N ALA A 25 -1.58 -7.11 4.01
CA ALA A 25 -2.39 -5.90 4.14
C ALA A 25 -3.79 -6.05 3.51
N ILE A 26 -4.01 -7.04 2.65
CA ILE A 26 -5.30 -7.26 1.98
C ILE A 26 -6.40 -7.53 3.00
N ASN A 27 -7.58 -6.94 2.76
CA ASN A 27 -8.77 -6.96 3.61
C ASN A 27 -8.60 -6.34 5.00
N LYS A 28 -7.49 -5.65 5.27
CA LYS A 28 -7.29 -4.96 6.54
C LYS A 28 -7.78 -3.51 6.48
N PRO A 29 -8.40 -3.00 7.56
CA PRO A 29 -8.61 -1.58 7.73
C PRO A 29 -7.26 -0.88 7.87
N ALA A 30 -7.12 0.24 7.19
CA ALA A 30 -5.90 1.02 7.15
C ALA A 30 -6.22 2.52 7.26
N THR A 31 -5.30 3.24 7.88
CA THR A 31 -5.23 4.69 7.85
C THR A 31 -4.28 5.09 6.73
N VAL A 32 -4.72 6.00 5.88
CA VAL A 32 -3.96 6.54 4.75
C VAL A 32 -3.74 8.02 5.01
N ASP A 33 -2.49 8.41 5.26
CA ASP A 33 -2.09 9.81 5.30
C ASP A 33 -1.82 10.25 3.87
N MET A 34 -2.63 11.19 3.38
CA MET A 34 -2.56 11.72 2.02
C MET A 34 -1.78 13.03 1.98
N CYS A 35 -1.41 13.44 0.76
CA CYS A 35 -0.92 14.79 0.50
C CYS A 35 -1.94 15.83 1.03
N GLU A 36 -1.46 17.02 1.41
CA GLU A 36 -2.27 18.12 2.00
C GLU A 36 -2.82 17.87 3.41
N LYS A 37 -2.16 17.00 4.21
CA LYS A 37 -2.52 16.71 5.62
C LYS A 37 -3.92 16.11 5.79
N THR A 38 -4.46 15.49 4.75
CA THR A 38 -5.72 14.76 4.85
C THR A 38 -5.45 13.33 5.30
N THR A 39 -6.12 12.89 6.36
CA THR A 39 -6.12 11.50 6.78
C THR A 39 -7.42 10.85 6.37
N ALA A 40 -7.33 9.73 5.66
CA ALA A 40 -8.45 8.90 5.27
C ALA A 40 -8.37 7.52 5.94
N THR A 41 -9.51 6.84 6.03
CA THR A 41 -9.55 5.43 6.44
C THR A 41 -10.18 4.60 5.35
N ALA A 42 -9.66 3.39 5.13
CA ALA A 42 -10.20 2.51 4.11
C ALA A 42 -9.86 1.05 4.39
N THR A 43 -10.56 0.12 3.73
CA THR A 43 -10.18 -1.30 3.70
C THR A 43 -9.34 -1.56 2.46
N ILE A 44 -8.10 -2.01 2.63
CA ILE A 44 -7.22 -2.37 1.52
C ILE A 44 -7.79 -3.60 0.80
N LYS A 45 -7.88 -3.58 -0.52
CA LYS A 45 -8.35 -4.72 -1.33
C LYS A 45 -7.26 -5.29 -2.21
N SER A 46 -6.44 -4.44 -2.81
CA SER A 46 -5.27 -4.89 -3.56
C SER A 46 -4.29 -3.75 -3.78
N PHE A 47 -3.09 -4.13 -4.19
CA PHE A 47 -2.07 -3.22 -4.70
C PHE A 47 -1.77 -3.60 -6.14
N GLN A 48 -1.52 -2.60 -6.98
CA GLN A 48 -0.92 -2.84 -8.28
C GLN A 48 0.49 -3.39 -8.10
N LEU A 49 0.94 -4.29 -8.99
CA LEU A 49 2.27 -4.89 -8.90
C LEU A 49 3.40 -3.83 -9.00
N SER A 50 3.20 -2.74 -9.75
CA SER A 50 4.11 -1.59 -9.81
C SER A 50 4.09 -0.74 -8.54
N SER A 51 3.15 -0.98 -7.62
CA SER A 51 2.91 -0.18 -6.41
C SER A 51 2.51 1.27 -6.67
N GLU A 52 1.99 1.60 -7.86
CA GLU A 52 1.53 2.95 -8.20
C GLU A 52 0.08 3.24 -7.75
N HIS A 53 -0.70 2.19 -7.51
CA HIS A 53 -2.11 2.30 -7.14
C HIS A 53 -2.47 1.31 -6.03
N VAL A 54 -3.34 1.78 -5.14
CA VAL A 54 -3.97 0.98 -4.08
C VAL A 54 -5.47 0.98 -4.30
N ILE A 55 -6.05 -0.22 -4.43
CA ILE A 55 -7.50 -0.39 -4.54
C ILE A 55 -8.06 -0.57 -3.14
N VAL A 56 -9.03 0.26 -2.78
CA VAL A 56 -9.63 0.28 -1.45
C VAL A 56 -11.15 0.23 -1.51
N LYS A 57 -11.75 -0.23 -0.40
CA LYS A 57 -13.19 -0.18 -0.15
C LYS A 57 -13.48 0.73 1.06
N ASN A 58 -14.64 1.37 1.07
CA ASN A 58 -15.12 2.22 2.16
C ASN A 58 -14.11 3.33 2.49
N LEU A 59 -13.63 4.04 1.47
CA LEU A 59 -12.72 5.16 1.64
C LEU A 59 -13.48 6.31 2.30
N SER A 60 -13.22 6.52 3.59
CA SER A 60 -13.79 7.60 4.38
C SER A 60 -12.86 8.80 4.36
N THR A 61 -13.40 9.91 3.86
CA THR A 61 -12.75 11.22 3.78
C THR A 61 -13.60 12.23 4.56
N PRO A 62 -13.07 13.43 4.88
CA PRO A 62 -13.87 14.47 5.54
C PRO A 62 -15.14 14.87 4.79
N VAL A 63 -15.17 14.69 3.46
CA VAL A 63 -16.30 15.05 2.60
C VAL A 63 -17.35 13.92 2.51
N GLY A 64 -16.97 12.68 2.84
CA GLY A 64 -17.89 11.54 2.79
C GLY A 64 -17.18 10.20 2.55
N VAL A 65 -17.99 9.18 2.28
CA VAL A 65 -17.55 7.79 2.10
C VAL A 65 -17.75 7.34 0.65
N LEU A 66 -16.68 6.84 0.05
CA LEU A 66 -16.69 6.20 -1.27
C LEU A 66 -16.67 4.68 -1.10
N ASP A 67 -17.66 3.96 -1.64
CA ASP A 67 -17.73 2.49 -1.53
C ASP A 67 -16.48 1.83 -2.13
N LYS A 68 -16.03 2.29 -3.30
CA LYS A 68 -14.82 1.79 -3.97
C LYS A 68 -14.00 2.96 -4.49
N ALA A 69 -12.69 2.90 -4.30
CA ALA A 69 -11.78 3.93 -4.80
C ALA A 69 -10.42 3.33 -5.17
N VAL A 70 -9.71 4.06 -6.02
CA VAL A 70 -8.29 3.82 -6.33
C VAL A 70 -7.51 5.02 -5.85
N ILE A 71 -6.54 4.81 -4.97
CA ILE A 71 -5.66 5.86 -4.48
C ILE A 71 -4.32 5.71 -5.22
N ARG A 72 -3.84 6.80 -5.82
CA ARG A 72 -2.51 6.84 -6.43
C ARG A 72 -1.46 6.94 -5.34
N SER A 73 -0.37 6.21 -5.46
CA SER A 73 0.74 6.26 -4.50
C SER A 73 1.39 7.64 -4.43
N SER A 74 1.30 8.46 -5.50
CA SER A 74 1.73 9.86 -5.49
C SER A 74 0.96 10.74 -4.50
N ASP A 75 -0.27 10.34 -4.17
CA ASP A 75 -1.15 11.08 -3.27
C ASP A 75 -1.04 10.54 -1.82
N ILE A 76 -0.21 9.52 -1.59
CA ILE A 76 -0.05 8.82 -0.31
C ILE A 76 1.31 9.15 0.31
N VAL A 77 1.29 9.65 1.53
CA VAL A 77 2.48 9.82 2.37
C VAL A 77 2.76 8.55 3.17
N LYS A 78 1.73 7.92 3.74
CA LYS A 78 1.88 6.74 4.60
C LYS A 78 0.60 5.91 4.62
N ILE A 79 0.76 4.59 4.70
CA ILE A 79 -0.32 3.64 4.99
C ILE A 79 0.01 2.94 6.30
N SER A 80 -0.96 2.81 7.20
CA SER A 80 -0.80 2.11 8.48
C SER A 80 -1.96 1.16 8.71
N PHE A 81 -1.66 -0.10 9.01
CA PHE A 81 -2.65 -1.13 9.31
C PHE A 81 -2.12 -2.04 10.42
N ARG A 82 -3.02 -2.70 11.15
CA ARG A 82 -2.62 -3.64 12.21
C ARG A 82 -2.11 -4.96 11.60
N ASN A 83 -0.90 -5.34 11.96
CA ASN A 83 -0.37 -6.66 11.63
C ASN A 83 -0.75 -7.64 12.77
N SER A 84 -1.96 -8.18 12.69
CA SER A 84 -2.39 -9.37 13.44
C SER A 84 -1.68 -10.62 12.91
#